data_AF-A0A3D3XVZ4-F1
#
_entry.id   AF-A0A3D3XVZ4-F1
#
_cell.length_a   1.000
_cell.length_b   1.000
_cell.length_c   1.000
_cell.angle_alpha   90.00
_cell.angle_beta   90.00
_cell.angle_gamma   90.00
#
_symmetry.space_group_name_H-M   'P 1'
#
loop_
_entity.id
_entity.type
_entity.pdbx_description
1 polymer ?
#
loop_
_entity_poly.entity_id
_entity_poly.type
_entity_poly.pdbx_seq_one_letter_code
_entity_poly.pdbx_strand_id
1 'polypeptide(L)'
;MLKQQQNISGDGEVAPQGFGRVATKAPPTFSPDNEIDAAHNFFTTNGYVVLNDCLAQAEIDHLNEFYDRTQEGRPQAWGLGHDRKPHHQQQGLIFSQPLLDYPELDPYTQHHSSFPVVARIFGGEERVRFSEFNFREAPENAGIGAMNFHHDAVSADRFTRSP
;
A
#
# COMPACT_ATOMS: atom_id res chain seq x y z
N MET A 1 33.92 -6.97 2.66
CA MET A 1 33.57 -5.54 2.80
C MET A 1 32.58 -5.22 1.70
N LEU A 2 31.33 -4.88 2.05
CA LEU A 2 30.32 -4.51 1.08
C LEU A 2 30.44 -3.02 0.77
N LYS A 3 30.41 -2.69 -0.52
CA LYS A 3 30.46 -1.33 -1.06
C LYS A 3 29.05 -0.91 -1.42
N GLN A 4 28.66 0.29 -1.00
CA GLN A 4 27.38 0.91 -1.36
C GLN A 4 27.27 1.04 -2.88
N GLN A 5 26.19 0.48 -3.46
CA GLN A 5 25.89 0.63 -4.88
C GLN A 5 24.75 1.64 -5.07
N GLN A 6 24.81 2.37 -6.18
CA GLN A 6 23.77 3.31 -6.55
C GLN A 6 22.50 2.55 -6.95
N ASN A 7 21.38 2.93 -6.33
CA ASN A 7 20.05 2.48 -6.71
C ASN A 7 19.69 3.10 -8.07
N ILE A 8 19.99 2.38 -9.16
CA ILE A 8 19.60 2.75 -10.52
C ILE A 8 18.56 1.73 -10.99
N SER A 9 17.28 2.04 -10.76
CA SER A 9 16.17 1.27 -11.30
C SER A 9 15.69 1.87 -12.63
N GLY A 10 15.67 1.04 -13.69
CA GLY A 10 15.02 1.31 -14.98
C GLY A 10 15.95 1.73 -16.12
N ASP A 11 15.78 1.11 -17.29
CA ASP A 11 16.27 1.61 -18.58
C ASP A 11 15.08 2.23 -19.33
N GLY A 12 15.05 3.57 -19.38
CA GLY A 12 13.95 4.34 -19.97
C GLY A 12 13.77 4.13 -21.47
N GLU A 13 14.72 3.51 -22.16
CA GLU A 13 14.69 3.24 -23.60
C GLU A 13 14.10 1.86 -23.94
N VAL A 14 14.09 0.93 -22.98
CA VAL A 14 13.80 -0.51 -23.24
C VAL A 14 12.41 -0.94 -22.77
N ALA A 15 11.84 -0.30 -21.74
CA ALA A 15 10.44 -0.51 -21.34
C ALA A 15 9.88 0.69 -20.54
N PRO A 16 8.66 1.17 -20.84
CA PRO A 16 7.97 2.18 -20.02
C PRO A 16 7.40 1.61 -18.70
N GLN A 17 7.98 0.52 -18.17
CA GLN A 17 7.43 -0.29 -17.08
C GLN A 17 8.38 -0.30 -15.88
N GLY A 18 7.87 0.08 -14.70
CA GLY A 18 8.53 -0.01 -13.41
C GLY A 18 8.57 1.32 -12.68
N PHE A 19 8.94 1.28 -11.38
CA PHE A 19 8.97 2.37 -10.39
C PHE A 19 9.90 3.57 -10.73
N GLY A 20 9.90 4.02 -11.98
CA GLY A 20 10.59 5.21 -12.44
C GLY A 20 9.84 6.46 -11.98
N ARG A 21 10.54 7.36 -11.32
CA ARG A 21 10.00 8.68 -10.97
C ARG A 21 9.84 9.51 -12.24
N VAL A 22 8.62 9.60 -12.76
CA VAL A 22 8.29 10.39 -13.96
C VAL A 22 8.31 11.91 -13.71
N ALA A 23 8.25 12.35 -12.45
CA ALA A 23 8.30 13.75 -12.06
C ALA A 23 9.12 13.95 -10.78
N THR A 24 10.03 14.93 -10.77
CA THR A 24 10.85 15.26 -9.59
C THR A 24 10.08 16.04 -8.52
N LYS A 25 8.99 16.69 -8.92
CA LYS A 25 8.11 17.43 -8.01
C LYS A 25 7.21 16.44 -7.27
N ALA A 26 7.21 16.53 -5.95
CA ALA A 26 6.26 15.77 -5.13
C ALA A 26 4.81 16.14 -5.48
N PRO A 27 3.87 15.18 -5.41
CA PRO A 27 2.46 15.51 -5.53
C PRO A 27 2.03 16.44 -4.39
N PRO A 28 0.99 17.27 -4.59
CA PRO A 28 0.37 17.99 -3.49
C PRO A 28 -0.09 17.03 -2.39
N THR A 29 0.12 17.42 -1.15
CA THR A 29 -0.34 16.69 0.04
C THR A 29 -1.43 17.49 0.74
N PHE A 30 -2.37 16.81 1.37
CA PHE A 30 -3.49 17.42 2.07
C PHE A 30 -3.54 16.94 3.52
N SER A 31 -3.82 17.83 4.46
CA SER A 31 -4.05 17.47 5.84
C SER A 31 -5.40 16.78 6.00
N PRO A 32 -5.44 15.62 6.67
CA PRO A 32 -6.69 14.92 6.91
C PRO A 32 -7.62 15.65 7.90
N ASP A 33 -7.08 16.58 8.70
CA ASP A 33 -7.83 17.25 9.77
C ASP A 33 -8.71 18.40 9.26
N ASN A 34 -8.30 19.05 8.16
CA ASN A 34 -8.96 20.28 7.69
C ASN A 34 -9.02 20.45 6.17
N GLU A 35 -8.43 19.57 5.37
CA GLU A 35 -8.39 19.68 3.90
C GLU A 35 -9.17 18.56 3.19
N ILE A 36 -10.13 17.92 3.86
CA ILE A 36 -10.92 16.79 3.32
C ILE A 36 -11.59 17.14 1.97
N ASP A 37 -12.22 18.31 1.85
CA ASP A 37 -12.88 18.71 0.60
C ASP A 37 -11.87 19.02 -0.52
N ALA A 38 -10.71 19.59 -0.18
CA ALA A 38 -9.64 19.82 -1.14
C ALA A 38 -9.03 18.50 -1.64
N ALA A 39 -8.79 17.56 -0.72
CA ALA A 39 -8.36 16.20 -1.00
C ALA A 39 -9.35 15.47 -1.92
N HIS A 40 -10.65 15.54 -1.61
CA HIS A 40 -11.71 14.98 -2.43
C HIS A 40 -11.72 15.58 -3.85
N ASN A 41 -11.68 16.91 -3.97
CA ASN A 41 -11.69 17.58 -5.28
C ASN A 41 -10.45 17.21 -6.12
N PHE A 42 -9.28 17.12 -5.47
CA PHE A 42 -8.06 16.66 -6.12
C PHE A 42 -8.20 15.22 -6.59
N PHE A 43 -8.76 14.33 -5.77
CA PHE A 43 -9.04 12.94 -6.15
C PHE A 43 -10.00 12.85 -7.34
N THR A 44 -11.12 13.58 -7.33
CA THR A 44 -12.09 13.58 -8.45
C THR A 44 -11.44 14.02 -9.76
N THR A 45 -10.47 14.93 -9.69
CA THR A 45 -9.79 15.47 -10.88
C THR A 45 -8.66 14.56 -11.36
N ASN A 46 -7.91 13.92 -10.46
CA ASN A 46 -6.63 13.27 -10.77
C ASN A 46 -6.63 11.74 -10.58
N GLY A 47 -7.65 11.16 -9.94
CA GLY A 47 -7.75 9.73 -9.67
C GLY A 47 -6.86 9.24 -8.51
N TYR A 48 -6.18 10.14 -7.80
CA TYR A 48 -5.39 9.84 -6.60
C TYR A 48 -5.35 11.05 -5.65
N VAL A 49 -4.98 10.83 -4.40
CA VAL A 49 -4.70 11.90 -3.42
C VAL A 49 -3.64 11.41 -2.43
N VAL A 50 -2.82 12.33 -1.92
CA VAL A 50 -1.81 12.05 -0.89
C VAL A 50 -2.16 12.82 0.36
N LEU A 51 -2.27 12.12 1.48
CA LEU A 51 -2.52 12.72 2.79
C LEU A 51 -1.19 12.77 3.55
N ASN A 52 -0.91 13.89 4.23
CA ASN A 52 0.27 14.02 5.08
C ASN A 52 -0.05 13.60 6.52
N ASP A 53 1.00 13.30 7.29
CA ASP A 53 0.97 13.11 8.74
C ASP A 53 -0.18 12.21 9.24
N CYS A 54 -0.52 11.17 8.47
CA CYS A 54 -1.68 10.34 8.74
C CYS A 54 -1.50 9.37 9.89
N LEU A 55 -0.27 8.94 10.16
CA LEU A 55 0.07 8.00 11.22
C LEU A 55 0.97 8.72 12.22
N ALA A 56 0.63 8.61 13.51
CA ALA A 56 1.50 9.05 14.58
C ALA A 56 2.74 8.15 14.67
N GLN A 57 3.83 8.65 15.27
CA GLN A 57 5.06 7.87 15.44
C GLN A 57 4.81 6.55 16.18
N ALA A 58 3.95 6.55 17.20
CA ALA A 58 3.62 5.34 17.95
C ALA A 58 2.92 4.28 17.08
N GLU A 59 2.13 4.70 16.09
CA GLU A 59 1.47 3.78 15.16
C GLU A 59 2.45 3.22 14.13
N ILE A 60 3.38 4.06 13.66
CA ILE A 60 4.49 3.61 12.81
C ILE A 60 5.34 2.58 13.56
N ASP A 61 5.67 2.84 14.82
CA ASP A 61 6.44 1.93 15.67
C ASP A 61 5.70 0.60 15.88
N HIS A 62 4.39 0.66 16.15
CA HIS A 62 3.53 -0.52 16.28
C HIS A 62 3.48 -1.34 14.99
N LEU A 63 3.28 -0.71 13.84
CA LEU A 63 3.22 -1.40 12.56
C LEU A 63 4.59 -2.00 12.17
N ASN A 64 5.69 -1.32 12.46
CA ASN A 64 7.04 -1.86 12.23
C ASN A 64 7.32 -3.06 13.15
N GLU A 65 6.98 -2.99 14.44
CA GLU A 65 7.08 -4.14 15.35
C GLU A 65 6.25 -5.32 14.85
N PHE A 66 5.04 -5.06 14.35
CA PHE A 66 4.18 -6.09 13.77
C PHE A 66 4.85 -6.79 12.58
N TYR A 67 5.49 -6.03 11.68
CA TYR A 67 6.27 -6.61 10.57
C TYR A 67 7.36 -7.53 11.10
N ASP A 68 8.22 -7.03 12.00
CA ASP A 68 9.35 -7.77 12.53
C ASP A 68 8.91 -9.07 13.21
N ARG A 69 7.98 -8.96 14.18
CA ARG A 69 7.47 -10.11 14.95
C ARG A 69 6.78 -11.15 14.08
N THR A 70 6.00 -10.74 13.09
CA THR A 70 5.25 -11.69 12.26
C THR A 70 6.10 -12.31 11.15
N GLN A 71 7.13 -11.63 10.68
CA GLN A 71 8.11 -12.23 9.77
C GLN A 71 8.99 -13.27 10.47
N GLU A 72 9.37 -13.02 11.73
CA GLU A 72 10.09 -14.00 12.54
C GLU A 72 9.19 -15.18 12.93
N GLY A 73 7.98 -14.89 13.45
CA GLY A 73 7.08 -15.90 14.00
C GLY A 73 6.25 -16.66 12.97
N ARG A 74 5.96 -16.06 11.80
CA ARG A 74 5.15 -16.65 10.73
C ARG A 74 5.70 -16.33 9.33
N PRO A 75 6.97 -16.68 9.04
CA PRO A 75 7.62 -16.33 7.79
C PRO A 75 6.83 -16.79 6.55
N GLN A 76 6.20 -17.98 6.59
CA GLN A 76 5.41 -18.51 5.49
C GLN A 76 4.22 -17.62 5.09
N ALA A 77 3.65 -16.88 6.04
CA ALA A 77 2.53 -15.97 5.77
C ALA A 77 2.95 -14.75 4.94
N TRP A 78 4.23 -14.39 4.98
CA TRP A 78 4.87 -13.36 4.18
C TRP A 78 5.45 -13.91 2.86
N GLY A 79 5.30 -15.21 2.61
CA GLY A 79 6.00 -15.89 1.52
C GLY A 79 7.50 -16.09 1.79
N LEU A 80 7.94 -15.96 3.04
CA LEU A 80 9.30 -16.30 3.48
C LEU A 80 9.33 -17.79 3.86
N GLY A 81 10.05 -18.62 3.12
CA GLY A 81 10.13 -20.05 3.42
C GLY A 81 10.64 -20.90 2.28
N HIS A 82 10.74 -22.20 2.53
CA HIS A 82 11.24 -23.19 1.58
C HIS A 82 10.39 -23.31 0.30
N ASP A 83 9.11 -22.94 0.38
CA ASP A 83 8.18 -22.93 -0.76
C ASP A 83 8.37 -21.74 -1.71
N ARG A 84 9.24 -20.78 -1.35
CA ARG A 84 9.52 -19.62 -2.19
C ARG A 84 10.36 -20.04 -3.40
N LYS A 85 9.69 -20.22 -4.54
CA LYS A 85 10.32 -20.53 -5.82
C LYS A 85 11.36 -19.45 -6.18
N PRO A 86 12.44 -19.80 -6.93
CA PRO A 86 13.49 -18.84 -7.29
C PRO A 86 12.99 -17.53 -7.94
N HIS A 87 11.93 -17.59 -8.77
CA HIS A 87 11.34 -16.40 -9.41
C HIS A 87 10.49 -15.54 -8.46
N HIS A 88 10.08 -16.05 -7.29
CA HIS A 88 9.40 -15.28 -6.24
C HIS A 88 10.39 -14.55 -5.33
N GLN A 89 11.69 -14.89 -5.38
CA GLN A 89 12.73 -14.26 -4.54
C GLN A 89 12.95 -12.79 -4.89
N GLN A 90 12.58 -12.38 -6.10
CA GLN A 90 12.68 -11.01 -6.59
C GLN A 90 11.37 -10.22 -6.46
N GLN A 91 10.31 -10.84 -5.93
CA GLN A 91 9.02 -10.17 -5.71
C GLN A 91 8.96 -9.58 -4.30
N GLY A 92 8.15 -8.53 -4.13
CA GLY A 92 7.81 -8.01 -2.80
C GLY A 92 7.13 -9.07 -1.93
N LEU A 93 7.26 -8.93 -0.61
CA LEU A 93 6.54 -9.76 0.36
C LEU A 93 5.13 -9.22 0.52
N ILE A 94 4.16 -10.11 0.69
CA ILE A 94 2.77 -9.74 0.95
C ILE A 94 2.28 -10.59 2.11
N PHE A 95 1.78 -9.94 3.16
CA PHE A 95 0.98 -10.61 4.18
C PHE A 95 -0.49 -10.26 3.96
N SER A 96 -1.23 -11.22 3.40
CA SER A 96 -2.62 -11.03 3.02
C SER A 96 -3.60 -11.29 4.17
N GLN A 97 -4.57 -10.38 4.34
CA GLN A 97 -5.71 -10.51 5.26
C GLN A 97 -5.34 -10.82 6.73
N PRO A 98 -4.38 -10.10 7.36
CA PRO A 98 -3.99 -10.36 8.74
C PRO A 98 -5.10 -10.09 9.75
N LEU A 99 -6.13 -9.30 9.41
CA LEU A 99 -7.27 -9.02 10.30
C LEU A 99 -8.01 -10.27 10.80
N LEU A 100 -7.89 -11.41 10.08
CA LEU A 100 -8.50 -12.67 10.53
C LEU A 100 -7.87 -13.22 11.81
N ASP A 101 -6.60 -12.89 12.06
CA ASP A 101 -5.80 -13.43 13.17
C ASP A 101 -5.31 -12.33 14.14
N TYR A 102 -5.31 -11.06 13.72
CA TYR A 102 -4.67 -9.95 14.44
C TYR A 102 -5.63 -8.78 14.66
N PRO A 103 -6.50 -8.85 15.69
CA PRO A 103 -7.47 -7.79 16.00
C PRO A 103 -6.81 -6.47 16.45
N GLU A 104 -5.53 -6.50 16.84
CA GLU A 104 -4.72 -5.29 17.08
C GLU A 104 -4.66 -4.34 15.87
N LEU A 105 -4.98 -4.84 14.66
CA LEU A 105 -5.02 -4.06 13.43
C LEU A 105 -6.39 -3.44 13.12
N ASP A 106 -7.46 -3.84 13.82
CA ASP A 106 -8.83 -3.38 13.57
C ASP A 106 -8.96 -1.84 13.53
N PRO A 107 -8.30 -1.07 14.43
CA PRO A 107 -8.39 0.39 14.42
C PRO A 107 -7.95 1.04 13.09
N TYR A 108 -7.05 0.40 12.35
CA TYR A 108 -6.55 0.93 11.07
C TYR A 108 -7.57 0.81 9.93
N THR A 109 -8.62 -0.02 10.07
CA THR A 109 -9.66 -0.17 9.03
C THR A 109 -10.54 1.07 8.88
N GLN A 110 -10.67 1.87 9.94
CA GLN A 110 -11.41 3.12 9.99
C GLN A 110 -10.56 4.24 10.61
N HIS A 111 -9.26 4.27 10.26
CA HIS A 111 -8.33 5.23 10.84
C HIS A 111 -8.81 6.68 10.66
N HIS A 112 -8.76 7.48 11.72
CA HIS A 112 -9.34 8.84 11.74
C HIS A 112 -8.76 9.75 10.65
N SER A 113 -7.49 9.54 10.26
CA SER A 113 -6.83 10.33 9.23
C SER A 113 -7.25 9.97 7.80
N SER A 114 -7.63 8.72 7.52
CA SER A 114 -7.89 8.28 6.14
C SER A 114 -9.37 8.03 5.88
N PHE A 115 -10.09 7.48 6.85
CA PHE A 115 -11.48 7.06 6.69
C PHE A 115 -12.43 8.21 6.30
N PRO A 116 -12.34 9.43 6.87
CA PRO A 116 -13.19 10.54 6.44
C PRO A 116 -13.01 10.94 4.97
N VAL A 117 -11.78 10.89 4.46
CA VAL A 117 -11.48 11.17 3.04
C VAL A 117 -12.06 10.06 2.15
N VAL A 118 -11.91 8.80 2.55
CA VAL A 118 -12.52 7.66 1.85
C VAL A 118 -14.05 7.77 1.86
N ALA A 119 -14.66 8.01 3.01
CA ALA A 119 -16.11 8.21 3.12
C ALA A 119 -16.59 9.36 2.23
N ARG A 120 -15.84 10.47 2.18
CA ARG A 120 -16.14 11.61 1.31
C ARG A 120 -16.09 11.24 -0.17
N ILE A 121 -15.13 10.42 -0.60
CA ILE A 121 -15.00 9.90 -1.97
C ILE A 121 -16.17 8.98 -2.34
N PHE A 122 -16.59 8.10 -1.44
CA PHE A 122 -17.69 7.16 -1.67
C PHE A 122 -19.09 7.78 -1.48
N GLY A 123 -19.17 9.01 -0.96
CA GLY A 123 -20.41 9.75 -0.77
C GLY A 123 -21.14 9.44 0.55
N GLY A 124 -20.40 8.97 1.56
CA GLY A 124 -20.91 8.66 2.90
C GLY A 124 -20.26 7.40 3.49
N GLU A 125 -20.10 7.36 4.81
CA GLU A 125 -19.53 6.21 5.53
C GLU A 125 -20.36 4.93 5.30
N GLU A 126 -21.67 5.06 5.13
CA GLU A 126 -22.60 3.95 4.91
C GLU A 126 -22.33 3.19 3.60
N ARG A 127 -21.59 3.82 2.68
CA ARG A 127 -21.22 3.27 1.36
C ARG A 127 -19.82 2.68 1.34
N VAL A 128 -19.03 2.90 2.38
CA VAL A 128 -17.68 2.35 2.46
C VAL A 128 -17.75 0.90 2.88
N ARG A 129 -17.10 0.02 2.12
CA ARG A 129 -16.91 -1.39 2.45
C ARG A 129 -15.46 -1.76 2.27
N PHE A 130 -14.97 -2.54 3.21
CA PHE A 130 -13.59 -2.98 3.20
C PHE A 130 -13.42 -4.12 2.18
N SER A 131 -12.40 -4.03 1.32
CA SER A 131 -12.10 -5.07 0.32
C SER A 131 -10.96 -5.97 0.77
N GLU A 132 -9.85 -5.38 1.19
CA GLU A 132 -8.65 -6.11 1.58
C GLU A 132 -7.76 -5.31 2.53
N PHE A 133 -7.14 -6.01 3.49
CA PHE A 133 -6.09 -5.48 4.34
C PHE A 133 -4.85 -6.31 4.04
N ASN A 134 -3.83 -5.69 3.47
CA ASN A 134 -2.63 -6.38 3.07
C ASN A 134 -1.43 -5.53 3.50
N PHE A 135 -0.45 -6.18 4.12
CA PHE A 135 0.88 -5.59 4.26
C PHE A 135 1.72 -5.95 3.05
N ARG A 136 2.51 -4.99 2.58
CA ARG A 136 3.42 -5.17 1.45
C ARG A 136 4.80 -4.69 1.88
N GLU A 137 5.83 -5.46 1.55
CA GLU A 137 7.23 -5.08 1.75
C GLU A 137 8.02 -5.25 0.45
N ALA A 138 8.94 -4.33 0.20
CA ALA A 138 9.91 -4.42 -0.89
C ALA A 138 11.32 -4.56 -0.28
N PRO A 139 11.77 -5.79 0.03
CA PRO A 139 13.11 -5.99 0.60
C PRO A 139 14.21 -5.56 -0.39
N GLU A 140 15.41 -5.29 0.12
CA GLU A 140 16.56 -4.77 -0.66
C GLU A 140 16.90 -5.61 -1.89
N ASN A 141 16.62 -6.92 -1.84
CA ASN A 141 16.85 -7.88 -2.92
C ASN A 141 15.60 -8.21 -3.75
N ALA A 142 14.47 -7.51 -3.55
CA ALA A 142 13.32 -7.56 -4.45
C ALA A 142 13.76 -6.98 -5.81
N GLY A 143 14.31 -7.88 -6.63
CA GLY A 143 15.01 -7.57 -7.86
C GLY A 143 14.10 -7.00 -8.95
N ILE A 144 14.75 -6.70 -10.08
CA ILE A 144 14.17 -6.18 -11.32
C ILE A 144 13.11 -7.15 -11.84
N GLY A 145 11.89 -6.95 -11.36
CA GLY A 145 10.66 -7.65 -11.68
C GLY A 145 9.50 -6.73 -11.32
N ALA A 146 9.62 -5.49 -11.77
CA ALA A 146 8.77 -4.38 -11.36
C ALA A 146 7.31 -4.69 -11.69
N MET A 147 6.44 -4.42 -10.74
CA MET A 147 5.01 -4.43 -10.96
C MET A 147 4.71 -3.50 -12.15
N ASN A 148 4.11 -4.05 -13.21
CA ASN A 148 3.71 -3.28 -14.37
C ASN A 148 2.77 -2.15 -13.96
N PHE A 149 2.77 -1.03 -14.69
CA PHE A 149 1.72 -0.02 -14.49
C PHE A 149 0.36 -0.67 -14.78
N HIS A 150 -0.50 -0.69 -13.77
CA HIS A 150 -1.83 -1.27 -13.86
C HIS A 150 -2.80 -0.46 -12.99
N HIS A 151 -4.07 -0.54 -13.33
CA HIS A 151 -5.12 -0.21 -12.37
C HIS A 151 -5.34 -1.41 -11.46
N ASP A 152 -5.50 -1.17 -10.17
CA ASP A 152 -5.99 -2.20 -9.26
C ASP A 152 -7.30 -2.78 -9.81
N ALA A 153 -7.39 -4.11 -9.87
CA ALA A 153 -8.43 -4.80 -10.61
C ALA A 153 -9.82 -4.50 -10.03
N VAL A 154 -10.61 -3.71 -10.76
CA VAL A 154 -12.05 -3.52 -10.49
C VAL A 154 -12.81 -4.63 -11.20
N SER A 155 -13.27 -5.65 -10.47
CA SER A 155 -14.17 -6.64 -11.04
C SER A 155 -15.56 -6.01 -11.24
N ALA A 156 -16.07 -6.03 -12.46
CA ALA A 156 -17.38 -5.46 -12.82
C ALA A 156 -18.55 -6.05 -12.01
N ASP A 157 -18.38 -7.26 -11.45
CA ASP A 157 -19.36 -7.95 -10.59
C ASP A 157 -19.67 -7.20 -9.29
N ARG A 158 -18.75 -6.33 -8.80
CA ARG A 158 -18.94 -5.67 -7.49
C ARG A 158 -20.11 -4.68 -7.48
N PHE A 159 -20.58 -4.22 -8.65
CA PHE A 159 -21.74 -3.33 -8.76
C PHE A 159 -23.09 -4.07 -8.66
N THR A 160 -23.11 -5.40 -8.69
CA THR A 160 -24.36 -6.20 -8.67
C THR A 160 -24.54 -7.03 -7.40
N ARG A 161 -23.58 -6.99 -6.46
CA ARG A 161 -23.71 -7.69 -5.17
C ARG A 161 -24.75 -6.99 -4.30
N SER A 162 -25.85 -7.69 -4.06
CA SER A 162 -26.78 -7.37 -2.97
C SER A 162 -26.37 -8.16 -1.72
N PRO A 163 -26.61 -7.64 -0.50
CA PRO A 163 -26.25 -8.32 0.76
C PRO A 163 -26.89 -9.70 0.90
#